data_AF-A0AAV5TIQ7-F1
#
_entry.id   AF-A0AAV5TIQ7-F1
#
_cell.length_a   1.000
_cell.length_b   1.000
_cell.length_c   1.000
_cell.angle_alpha   90.00
_cell.angle_beta   90.00
_cell.angle_gamma   90.00
#
_symmetry.space_group_name_H-M   'P 1'
#
loop_
_entity.id
_entity.type
_entity.pdbx_description
1 polymer ?
#
loop_
_entity_poly.entity_id
_entity_poly.type
_entity_poly.pdbx_seq_one_letter_code
_entity_poly.pdbx_strand_id
1 'polypeptide(L)'
;MKDEKIDLLLCPSTVARAMPHSLPVQMPNTVLFPTILWTAMNFPAGVVTVGSWNEMDEAALEFYPGKGLVENAIKRGCKNSVGLPLSVQLVAPSFR
;
A
#
# COMPACT_ATOMS: atom_id res chain seq x y z
N MET A 1 2.82 20.89 0.30
CA MET A 1 1.38 21.01 -0.06
C MET A 1 0.96 22.46 -0.28
N LYS A 2 1.22 23.41 0.62
CA LYS A 2 0.82 24.82 0.43
C LYS A 2 1.61 25.53 -0.68
N ASP A 3 2.94 25.45 -0.66
CA ASP A 3 3.79 26.17 -1.63
C ASP A 3 3.58 25.65 -3.07
N GLU A 4 3.48 24.32 -3.20
CA GLU A 4 3.21 23.62 -4.45
C GLU A 4 1.71 23.63 -4.86
N LYS A 5 0.84 24.29 -4.07
CA LYS A 5 -0.62 24.36 -4.30
C LYS A 5 -1.28 22.99 -4.55
N ILE A 6 -0.85 21.98 -3.78
CA ILE A 6 -1.41 20.63 -3.84
C ILE A 6 -2.62 20.55 -2.92
N ASP A 7 -3.79 20.25 -3.49
CA ASP A 7 -5.03 20.05 -2.75
C ASP A 7 -5.12 18.67 -2.08
N LEU A 8 -4.57 17.64 -2.74
CA LEU A 8 -4.68 16.24 -2.33
C LEU A 8 -3.47 15.42 -2.80
N LEU A 9 -3.06 14.45 -2.00
CA LEU A 9 -2.07 13.45 -2.38
C LEU A 9 -2.76 12.11 -2.67
N LEU A 10 -2.45 11.56 -3.84
CA LEU A 10 -2.80 10.19 -4.20
C LEU A 10 -1.61 9.28 -3.86
N CYS A 11 -1.85 8.26 -3.05
CA CYS A 11 -0.82 7.34 -2.57
C CYS A 11 -1.30 5.90 -2.71
N PRO A 12 -0.38 4.92 -2.78
CA PRO A 12 -0.74 3.52 -2.53
C PRO A 12 -1.32 3.37 -1.12
N SER A 13 -2.38 2.58 -0.98
CA SER A 13 -3.01 2.34 0.33
C SER A 13 -2.13 1.50 1.26
N THR A 14 -1.47 0.49 0.70
CA THR A 14 -0.57 -0.42 1.38
C THR A 14 0.52 -0.84 0.39
N VAL A 15 1.70 -1.22 0.88
CA VAL A 15 2.78 -1.71 0.01
C VAL A 15 2.60 -3.19 -0.38
N ALA A 16 1.68 -3.89 0.29
CA ALA A 16 1.35 -5.28 0.05
C ALA A 16 -0.16 -5.45 -0.15
N ARG A 17 -0.56 -6.54 -0.80
CA ARG A 17 -1.96 -6.97 -0.92
C ARG A 17 -2.49 -7.53 0.39
N ALA A 18 -3.76 -7.94 0.41
CA ALA A 18 -4.30 -8.64 1.57
C ALA A 18 -3.45 -9.89 1.83
N MET A 19 -2.75 -9.87 2.96
CA MET A 19 -1.74 -10.87 3.27
C MET A 19 -2.38 -12.12 3.88
N PRO A 20 -1.72 -13.29 3.74
CA PRO A 20 -2.09 -14.47 4.50
C PRO A 20 -2.09 -14.18 6.00
N HIS A 21 -3.03 -14.78 6.73
CA HIS A 21 -3.32 -14.49 8.13
C HIS A 21 -2.10 -14.36 9.07
N SER A 22 -1.09 -15.21 8.91
CA SER A 22 0.10 -15.24 9.77
C SER A 22 1.18 -14.21 9.41
N LEU A 23 1.12 -13.64 8.21
CA LEU A 23 2.19 -12.79 7.69
C LEU A 23 2.20 -11.38 8.31
N PRO A 24 1.06 -10.70 8.58
CA PRO A 24 1.06 -9.36 9.18
C PRO A 24 1.86 -9.26 10.49
N VAL A 25 1.86 -10.30 11.32
CA VAL A 25 2.60 -10.32 12.60
C VAL A 25 4.12 -10.46 12.38
N GLN A 26 4.52 -11.04 11.25
CA GLN A 26 5.92 -11.31 10.90
C GLN A 26 6.53 -10.19 10.06
N MET A 27 5.71 -9.26 9.55
CA MET A 27 6.21 -8.19 8.70
C MET A 27 6.68 -6.99 9.52
N PRO A 28 7.78 -6.35 9.11
CA PRO A 28 8.18 -5.07 9.70
C PRO A 28 7.10 -4.01 9.48
N ASN A 29 6.96 -3.10 10.46
CA ASN A 29 6.02 -1.98 10.42
C ASN A 29 6.18 -1.07 9.19
N THR A 30 7.31 -1.16 8.48
CA THR A 30 7.55 -0.45 7.21
C THR A 30 6.52 -0.78 6.14
N VAL A 31 5.84 -1.94 6.22
CA VAL A 31 4.75 -2.30 5.30
C VAL A 31 3.50 -1.41 5.51
N LEU A 32 3.34 -0.87 6.71
CA LEU A 32 2.26 0.04 7.08
C LEU A 32 2.69 1.50 7.00
N PHE A 33 3.87 1.79 6.46
CA PHE A 33 4.40 3.14 6.37
C PHE A 33 3.43 4.14 5.73
N PRO A 34 2.73 3.82 4.61
CA PRO A 34 1.75 4.73 4.03
C PRO A 34 0.70 5.18 5.04
N THR A 35 0.15 4.27 5.85
CA THR A 35 -0.90 4.61 6.82
C THR A 35 -0.35 5.31 8.05
N ILE A 36 0.75 4.82 8.63
CA ILE A 36 1.34 5.36 9.86
C ILE A 36 1.81 6.81 9.65
N LEU A 37 2.35 7.10 8.46
CA LEU A 37 2.86 8.42 8.11
C LEU A 37 1.79 9.52 8.22
N TRP A 38 0.58 9.27 7.69
CA TRP A 38 -0.50 10.26 7.72
C TRP A 38 -1.12 10.40 9.10
N THR A 39 -1.17 9.31 9.88
CA THR A 39 -1.53 9.37 11.30
C THR A 39 -0.57 10.26 12.08
N ALA A 40 0.75 10.14 11.85
CA ALA A 40 1.76 10.94 12.53
C ALA A 40 1.68 12.43 12.16
N MET A 41 1.38 12.75 10.88
CA MET A 41 1.13 14.13 10.44
C MET A 41 -0.26 14.65 10.80
N ASN A 42 -1.10 13.82 11.40
CA ASN A 42 -2.49 14.11 11.70
C ASN A 42 -3.26 14.58 10.45
N PHE A 43 -3.04 13.97 9.28
CA PHE A 43 -3.74 14.31 8.04
C PHE A 43 -4.90 13.35 7.79
N PRO A 44 -6.09 13.83 7.39
CA PRO A 44 -7.18 12.95 7.00
C PRO A 44 -6.77 12.12 5.77
N ALA A 45 -6.87 10.80 5.92
CA ALA A 45 -6.56 9.84 4.87
C ALA A 45 -7.72 8.85 4.71
N GLY A 46 -8.25 8.74 3.49
CA GLY A 46 -9.28 7.78 3.10
C GLY A 46 -8.74 6.75 2.12
N VAL A 47 -9.38 5.59 2.03
CA VAL A 47 -9.01 4.52 1.07
C VAL A 47 -10.21 4.19 0.20
N VAL A 48 -9.98 4.08 -1.11
CA VAL A 48 -11.01 3.70 -2.11
C VAL A 48 -10.51 2.52 -2.92
N THR A 49 -11.37 1.52 -3.13
CA THR A 49 -11.11 0.39 -4.04
C THR A 49 -11.26 0.86 -5.48
N VAL A 50 -10.24 0.64 -6.29
CA VAL A 50 -10.17 1.08 -7.69
C VAL A 50 -10.21 -0.08 -8.69
N GLY A 51 -10.07 -1.32 -8.21
CA GLY A 51 -10.12 -2.50 -9.06
C GLY A 51 -9.82 -3.78 -8.29
N SER A 52 -9.42 -4.82 -9.02
CA SER A 52 -9.02 -6.12 -8.49
C SER A 52 -7.73 -6.57 -9.14
N TRP A 53 -6.91 -7.29 -8.37
CA TRP A 53 -5.68 -7.90 -8.85
C TRP A 53 -5.98 -8.91 -9.97
N ASN A 54 -5.33 -8.75 -11.11
CA ASN A 54 -5.55 -9.59 -12.30
C ASN A 54 -4.36 -10.51 -12.57
N GLU A 55 -4.47 -11.33 -13.62
CA GLU A 55 -3.40 -12.28 -14.01
C GLU A 55 -2.12 -11.58 -14.47
N MET A 56 -2.22 -10.39 -15.08
CA MET A 56 -1.04 -9.61 -15.47
C MET A 56 -0.29 -9.10 -14.24
N ASP A 57 -1.01 -8.67 -13.19
CA ASP A 57 -0.41 -8.24 -11.92
C ASP A 57 0.32 -9.41 -11.23
N GLU A 58 -0.28 -10.61 -11.26
CA GLU A 58 0.32 -11.83 -10.72
C GLU A 58 1.60 -12.20 -11.48
N ALA A 59 1.57 -12.15 -12.82
CA ALA A 59 2.77 -12.40 -13.63
C ALA A 59 3.86 -11.33 -13.41
N ALA A 60 3.47 -10.06 -13.25
CA ALA A 60 4.41 -8.97 -12.99
C ALA A 60 5.11 -9.10 -11.62
N LEU A 61 4.47 -9.76 -10.64
CA LEU A 61 5.04 -10.00 -9.32
C LEU A 61 6.35 -10.82 -9.39
N GLU A 62 6.52 -11.68 -10.40
CA GLU A 62 7.76 -12.44 -10.61
C GLU A 62 8.98 -11.55 -10.79
N PHE A 63 8.81 -10.40 -11.43
CA PHE A 63 9.87 -9.43 -11.70
C PHE A 63 10.08 -8.42 -10.57
N TYR A 64 9.27 -8.48 -9.49
CA TYR A 64 9.43 -7.60 -8.35
C TYR A 64 10.82 -7.79 -7.70
N PRO A 65 11.62 -6.71 -7.54
CA PRO A 65 13.01 -6.79 -7.07
C PRO A 65 13.07 -7.04 -5.55
N GLY A 66 13.21 -8.31 -5.17
CA GLY A 66 13.36 -8.74 -3.77
C GLY A 66 14.77 -8.46 -3.22
N LYS A 67 15.12 -7.20 -3.01
CA LYS A 67 16.47 -6.79 -2.59
C LYS A 67 16.79 -7.06 -1.11
N GLY A 68 15.76 -7.16 -0.25
CA GLY A 68 15.93 -7.36 1.19
C GLY A 68 14.87 -8.29 1.81
N LEU A 69 14.96 -8.50 3.13
CA LEU A 69 14.03 -9.37 3.86
C LEU A 69 12.58 -8.90 3.75
N VAL A 70 12.37 -7.58 3.76
CA VAL A 70 11.04 -6.96 3.72
C VAL A 70 10.42 -7.15 2.34
N GLU A 71 11.15 -6.80 1.30
CA GLU A 71 10.71 -6.90 -0.10
C GLU A 71 10.39 -8.35 -0.47
N ASN A 72 11.20 -9.29 0.00
CA ASN A 72 10.95 -10.72 -0.20
C ASN A 72 9.71 -11.21 0.57
N ALA A 73 9.48 -10.70 1.78
CA ALA A 73 8.28 -11.00 2.55
C ALA A 73 7.02 -10.41 1.89
N ILE A 74 7.09 -9.17 1.36
CA ILE A 74 6.02 -8.53 0.59
C ILE A 74 5.71 -9.37 -0.64
N LYS A 75 6.73 -9.73 -1.42
CA LYS A 75 6.58 -10.58 -2.61
C LYS A 75 5.91 -11.90 -2.29
N ARG A 76 6.28 -12.54 -1.17
CA ARG A 76 5.65 -13.78 -0.71
C ARG A 76 4.19 -13.57 -0.29
N GLY A 77 3.90 -12.49 0.39
CA GLY A 77 2.55 -12.14 0.86
C GLY A 77 1.57 -11.79 -0.26
N CYS A 78 2.08 -11.29 -1.39
CA CYS A 78 1.26 -10.94 -2.54
C CYS A 78 0.99 -12.11 -3.50
N LYS A 79 1.56 -13.30 -3.30
CA LYS A 79 1.30 -14.45 -4.19
C LYS A 79 -0.14 -14.93 -4.08
N ASN A 80 -0.68 -15.42 -5.20
CA ASN A 80 -2.06 -15.93 -5.31
C ASN A 80 -3.10 -14.88 -4.94
N SER A 81 -2.90 -13.63 -5.39
CA SER A 81 -3.77 -12.50 -5.03
C SER A 81 -4.87 -12.20 -6.05
N VAL A 82 -4.99 -12.98 -7.13
CA VAL A 82 -5.97 -12.77 -8.20
C VAL A 82 -7.40 -12.66 -7.62
N GLY A 83 -8.11 -11.61 -8.02
CA GLY A 83 -9.45 -11.28 -7.54
C GLY A 83 -9.49 -10.42 -6.28
N LEU A 84 -8.37 -10.22 -5.56
CA LEU A 84 -8.35 -9.40 -4.35
C LEU A 84 -8.43 -7.88 -4.69
N PRO A 85 -9.09 -7.05 -3.86
CA PRO A 85 -9.39 -5.64 -4.17
C PRO A 85 -8.16 -4.72 -4.12
N LEU A 86 -7.82 -4.09 -5.23
CA LEU A 86 -6.80 -3.04 -5.33
C LEU A 86 -7.36 -1.71 -4.84
N SER A 87 -6.59 -0.99 -4.02
CA SER A 87 -7.04 0.28 -3.45
C SER A 87 -5.95 1.33 -3.47
N VAL A 88 -6.40 2.59 -3.43
CA VAL A 88 -5.55 3.78 -3.33
C VAL A 88 -5.94 4.57 -2.10
N GLN A 89 -5.00 5.29 -1.54
CA GLN A 89 -5.19 6.20 -0.43
C GLN A 89 -5.19 7.65 -0.93
N LEU A 90 -6.16 8.40 -0.44
CA LEU A 90 -6.39 9.80 -0.72
C LEU A 90 -6.11 10.57 0.57
N VAL A 91 -5.17 11.51 0.53
CA VAL A 91 -4.77 12.27 1.72
C VAL A 91 -4.92 13.75 1.46
N ALA A 92 -5.66 14.42 2.34
CA ALA A 92 -5.80 15.87 2.31
C ALA A 92 -5.04 16.48 3.52
N PRO A 93 -4.60 17.74 3.42
CA PRO A 93 -4.04 18.42 4.58
C PRO A 93 -5.12 18.56 5.67
N SER A 94 -4.72 18.40 6.93
CA SER A 94 -5.62 18.62 8.06
C SER A 94 -6.06 20.06 8.14
N PHE A 95 -7.37 20.27 8.32
CA PHE A 95 -8.06 21.56 8.45
C PHE A 95 -7.46 22.67 7.58
N ARG A 96 -8.02 22.82 6.37
CA ARG A 96 -8.06 24.15 5.74
C ARG A 96 -8.93 25.08 6.57
#